data_AF-A0A2W6TD09-F1
#
_entry.id   AF-A0A2W6TD09-F1
#
_cell.length_a   1.000
_cell.length_b   1.000
_cell.length_c   1.000
_cell.angle_alpha   90.00
_cell.angle_beta   90.00
_cell.angle_gamma   90.00
#
_symmetry.space_group_name_H-M   'P 1'
#
loop_
_entity.id
_entity.type
_entity.pdbx_description
1 polymer ?
#
loop_
_entity_poly.entity_id
_entity_poly.type
_entity_poly.pdbx_seq_one_letter_code
_entity_poly.pdbx_strand_id
1 'polypeptide(L)'
;MLRWLLRSFWVVLGLFLVLLLVIWGLLRGSLPQLDGELALPGLSAPVSIQRDALGVLTVEAANETDMARALGYVHAQERFFEMDLMRRSAAGELSELFGAKALPLDRRMRVHRLRAHTQQNLGAALGDKRGVIEAYRDGVNAGLAALPVRPWPYLLLRQQPRPWELEDSVLTGLAMYADLQDPTNTRELAMARIRSVVPPALYAMLAHDGSSWDAPLFGAPRGDAVLPDAATLDLRNAGTAPALTPLPASQAVPLSPAAQERDVGGSPAATGSFPGSNNFAVAGALTPDGRAIIADDMHLGLRAPNIWFRARLRYADPTAPEGKVDVAGFTLPGLPAVIVGSNTRVAWAFTNSYIDTADYTTLPANTPLRSYNEAI
;
A
#
# COMPACT_ATOMS: atom_id res chain seq x y z
N MET A 1 59.86 -1.60 17.57
CA MET A 1 58.61 -2.00 16.89
C MET A 1 57.42 -2.09 17.85
N LEU A 2 57.48 -2.84 18.96
CA LEU A 2 56.34 -3.02 19.89
C LEU A 2 55.70 -1.71 20.43
N ARG A 3 56.51 -0.71 20.80
CA ARG A 3 56.00 0.60 21.28
C ARG A 3 55.21 1.37 20.21
N TRP A 4 55.61 1.27 18.95
CA TRP A 4 54.89 1.91 17.84
C TRP A 4 53.59 1.18 17.53
N LEU A 5 53.61 -0.17 17.56
CA LEU A 5 52.39 -0.98 17.41
C LEU A 5 51.36 -0.69 18.51
N LEU A 6 51.79 -0.57 19.77
CA LEU A 6 50.91 -0.21 20.89
C LEU A 6 50.32 1.20 20.73
N ARG A 7 51.11 2.19 20.30
CA ARG A 7 50.61 3.55 20.02
C ARG A 7 49.59 3.56 18.88
N SER A 8 49.90 2.88 17.78
CA SER A 8 48.96 2.72 16.66
C SER A 8 47.68 2.03 17.09
N PHE A 9 47.76 0.98 17.91
CA PHE A 9 46.59 0.30 18.47
C PHE A 9 45.71 1.25 19.28
N TRP A 10 46.27 2.03 20.21
CA TRP A 10 45.49 2.98 21.01
C TRP A 10 44.88 4.11 20.17
N VAL A 11 45.57 4.58 19.14
CA VAL A 11 45.02 5.57 18.20
C VAL A 11 43.84 4.98 17.43
N VAL A 12 43.99 3.78 16.86
CA VAL A 12 42.91 3.10 16.13
C VAL A 12 41.73 2.82 17.04
N LEU A 13 41.96 2.33 18.27
CA LEU A 13 40.91 2.12 19.26
C LEU A 13 40.20 3.43 19.60
N GLY A 14 40.95 4.52 19.80
CA GLY A 14 40.38 5.84 20.06
C GLY A 14 39.49 6.32 18.91
N LEU A 15 39.95 6.21 17.66
CA LEU A 15 39.17 6.55 16.47
C LEU A 15 37.92 5.68 16.33
N PHE A 16 38.04 4.38 16.63
CA PHE A 16 36.90 3.47 16.60
C PHE A 16 35.84 3.82 17.65
N LEU A 17 36.25 4.16 18.88
CA LEU A 17 35.32 4.59 19.93
C LEU A 17 34.62 5.91 19.57
N VAL A 18 35.35 6.86 18.98
CA VAL A 18 34.75 8.12 18.47
C VAL A 18 33.74 7.83 17.37
N LEU A 19 34.07 6.93 16.43
CA LEU A 19 33.13 6.52 15.39
C LEU A 19 31.85 5.90 15.98
N LEU A 20 31.98 5.01 16.96
CA LEU A 20 30.82 4.42 17.65
C LEU A 20 29.97 5.48 18.36
N LEU A 21 30.59 6.46 19.02
CA LEU A 21 29.89 7.57 19.67
C LEU A 21 29.14 8.45 18.65
N VAL A 22 29.75 8.73 17.50
CA VAL A 22 29.11 9.47 16.41
C VAL A 22 27.91 8.70 15.85
N ILE A 23 28.08 7.40 15.56
CA ILE A 23 26.99 6.54 15.08
C ILE A 23 25.85 6.51 16.10
N TRP A 24 26.18 6.28 17.37
CA TRP A 24 25.19 6.27 18.45
C TRP A 24 24.47 7.60 18.58
N GLY A 25 25.19 8.73 18.52
CA GLY A 25 24.61 10.07 18.59
C GLY A 25 23.67 10.36 17.42
N LEU A 26 24.04 9.96 16.20
CA LEU A 26 23.19 10.10 15.02
C LEU A 26 21.93 9.24 15.11
N LEU A 27 22.06 7.98 15.53
CA LEU A 27 20.92 7.08 15.71
C LEU A 27 19.98 7.59 16.82
N ARG A 28 20.54 8.00 17.96
CA ARG A 28 19.75 8.54 19.07
C ARG A 28 19.07 9.86 18.69
N GLY A 29 19.75 10.73 17.94
CA GLY A 29 19.19 11.99 17.45
C GLY A 29 18.09 11.79 16.39
N SER A 30 17.98 10.60 15.81
CA SER A 30 16.88 10.24 14.91
C SER A 30 15.62 9.73 15.61
N LEU A 31 15.67 9.58 16.94
CA LEU A 31 14.51 9.17 17.73
C LEU A 31 13.56 10.36 17.97
N PRO A 32 12.24 10.14 17.90
CA PRO A 32 11.25 11.16 18.20
C PRO A 32 11.21 11.49 19.70
N GLN A 33 10.83 12.71 20.02
CA GLN A 33 10.38 13.07 21.37
C GLN A 33 8.93 12.61 21.54
N LEU A 34 8.67 11.73 22.51
CA LEU A 34 7.34 11.15 22.74
C LEU A 34 6.55 11.86 23.84
N ASP A 35 7.24 12.51 24.76
CA ASP A 35 6.68 13.13 25.96
C ASP A 35 6.99 14.63 26.01
N GLY A 36 6.10 15.37 26.68
CA GLY A 36 6.24 16.81 26.92
C GLY A 36 5.25 17.65 26.11
N GLU A 37 5.42 18.97 26.22
CA GLU A 37 4.60 19.95 25.52
C GLU A 37 5.43 20.58 24.39
N LEU A 38 4.81 20.71 23.21
CA LEU A 38 5.44 21.32 22.05
C LEU A 38 4.43 22.20 21.32
N ALA A 39 4.93 23.30 20.74
CA ALA A 39 4.12 24.16 19.90
C ALA A 39 4.06 23.57 18.48
N LEU A 40 2.85 23.21 18.03
CA LEU A 40 2.60 22.78 16.66
C LEU A 40 1.88 23.90 15.89
N PRO A 41 2.55 24.58 14.95
CA PRO A 41 1.94 25.70 14.23
C PRO A 41 0.64 25.32 13.51
N GLY A 42 -0.32 26.24 13.54
CA GLY A 42 -1.61 26.11 12.87
C GLY A 42 -2.71 25.44 13.69
N LEU A 43 -2.39 24.82 14.84
CA LEU A 43 -3.43 24.30 15.75
C LEU A 43 -4.36 25.43 16.21
N SER A 44 -5.67 25.21 16.13
CA SER A 44 -6.66 26.17 16.61
C SER A 44 -6.95 26.01 18.12
N ALA A 45 -6.70 24.82 18.66
CA ALA A 45 -6.83 24.49 20.07
C ALA A 45 -5.76 23.45 20.48
N PRO A 46 -5.48 23.29 21.79
CA PRO A 46 -4.59 22.24 22.27
C PRO A 46 -5.05 20.84 21.85
N VAL A 47 -4.08 19.98 21.50
CA VAL A 47 -4.29 18.55 21.21
C VAL A 47 -3.53 17.72 22.24
N SER A 48 -4.18 16.72 22.82
CA SER A 48 -3.53 15.75 23.71
C SER A 48 -3.16 14.50 22.92
N ILE A 49 -1.93 14.03 23.09
CA ILE A 49 -1.44 12.78 22.53
C ILE A 49 -1.03 11.87 23.69
N GLN A 50 -1.53 10.64 23.70
CA GLN A 50 -1.22 9.65 24.71
C GLN A 50 -0.84 8.33 24.03
N ARG A 51 0.03 7.56 24.68
CA ARG A 51 0.37 6.19 24.25
C ARG A 51 0.18 5.25 25.42
N ASP A 52 -0.49 4.12 25.19
CA ASP A 52 -0.58 3.07 26.19
C ASP A 52 0.72 2.25 26.28
N ALA A 53 0.76 1.25 27.17
CA ALA A 53 1.92 0.39 27.35
C ALA A 53 2.30 -0.45 26.10
N LEU A 54 1.39 -0.59 25.14
CA LEU A 54 1.63 -1.26 23.85
C LEU A 54 1.99 -0.28 22.73
N GLY A 55 2.08 1.02 23.04
CA GLY A 55 2.36 2.08 22.09
C GLY A 55 1.15 2.50 21.24
N VAL A 56 -0.08 2.13 21.63
CA VAL A 56 -1.29 2.56 20.92
C VAL A 56 -1.53 4.05 21.13
N LEU A 57 -1.55 4.79 20.03
CA LEU A 57 -1.76 6.24 20.06
C LEU A 57 -3.22 6.58 20.36
N THR A 58 -3.47 7.52 21.26
CA THR A 58 -4.75 8.22 21.37
C THR A 58 -4.53 9.70 21.11
N VAL A 59 -5.25 10.27 20.15
CA VAL A 59 -5.26 11.70 19.83
C VAL A 59 -6.60 12.29 20.26
N GLU A 60 -6.57 13.31 21.12
CA GLU A 60 -7.75 14.08 21.51
C GLU A 60 -7.61 15.53 21.04
N ALA A 61 -8.51 15.96 20.15
CA ALA A 61 -8.50 17.31 19.57
C ALA A 61 -9.87 17.98 19.64
N ALA A 62 -9.91 19.30 19.47
CA ALA A 62 -11.16 20.06 19.44
C ALA A 62 -11.92 19.93 18.11
N ASN A 63 -11.27 19.50 17.02
CA ASN A 63 -11.86 19.35 15.69
C ASN A 63 -11.04 18.40 14.81
N GLU A 64 -11.60 17.99 13.67
CA GLU A 64 -10.97 17.06 12.71
C GLU A 64 -9.65 17.60 12.13
N THR A 65 -9.56 18.88 11.85
CA THR A 65 -8.39 19.53 11.24
C THR A 65 -7.17 19.48 12.17
N ASP A 66 -7.37 19.83 13.45
CA ASP A 66 -6.32 19.77 14.48
C ASP A 66 -5.91 18.32 14.78
N MET A 67 -6.88 17.39 14.79
CA MET A 67 -6.60 15.95 14.89
C MET A 67 -5.71 15.48 13.74
N ALA A 68 -6.05 15.81 12.50
CA ALA A 68 -5.30 15.38 11.32
C ALA A 68 -3.89 15.96 11.30
N ARG A 69 -3.72 17.24 11.70
CA ARG A 69 -2.39 17.83 11.87
C ARG A 69 -1.55 17.11 12.91
N ALA A 70 -2.12 16.82 14.09
CA ALA A 70 -1.41 16.10 15.14
C ALA A 70 -1.08 14.66 14.73
N LEU A 71 -1.99 13.97 14.04
CA LEU A 71 -1.75 12.63 13.52
C LEU A 71 -0.63 12.62 12.47
N GLY A 72 -0.62 13.61 11.56
CA GLY A 72 0.46 13.79 10.58
C GLY A 72 1.82 13.98 11.25
N TYR A 73 1.89 14.81 12.29
CA TYR A 73 3.10 15.02 13.08
C TYR A 73 3.62 13.70 13.67
N VAL A 74 2.74 12.91 14.29
CA VAL A 74 3.09 11.62 14.88
C VAL A 74 3.51 10.61 13.82
N HIS A 75 2.76 10.49 12.73
CA HIS A 75 3.12 9.62 11.61
C HIS A 75 4.51 9.96 11.07
N ALA A 76 4.85 11.24 10.88
CA ALA A 76 6.16 11.61 10.37
C ALA A 76 7.30 11.30 11.35
N GLN A 77 7.18 11.70 12.62
CA GLN A 77 8.28 11.51 13.56
C GLN A 77 8.61 10.02 13.80
N GLU A 78 7.65 9.12 13.55
CA GLU A 78 7.79 7.67 13.81
C GLU A 78 7.89 6.80 12.54
N ARG A 79 7.36 7.26 11.41
CA ARG A 79 7.12 6.45 10.19
C ARG A 79 7.48 7.16 8.88
N PHE A 80 8.21 8.29 8.91
CA PHE A 80 8.42 9.08 7.69
C PHE A 80 9.09 8.29 6.56
N PHE A 81 10.08 7.45 6.86
CA PHE A 81 10.77 6.70 5.80
C PHE A 81 9.84 5.69 5.11
N GLU A 82 8.97 5.03 5.86
CA GLU A 82 7.97 4.10 5.33
C GLU A 82 6.92 4.83 4.49
N MET A 83 6.48 6.00 4.95
CA MET A 83 5.59 6.87 4.19
C MET A 83 6.25 7.30 2.87
N ASP A 84 7.52 7.69 2.91
CA ASP A 84 8.29 8.09 1.73
C ASP A 84 8.43 6.92 0.74
N LEU A 85 8.70 5.71 1.23
CA LEU A 85 8.72 4.50 0.40
C LEU A 85 7.36 4.24 -0.28
N MET A 86 6.24 4.38 0.45
CA MET A 86 4.91 4.17 -0.12
C MET A 86 4.61 5.15 -1.26
N ARG A 87 4.75 6.47 -1.04
CA ARG A 87 4.49 7.47 -2.09
C ARG A 87 5.38 7.25 -3.32
N ARG A 88 6.65 6.89 -3.11
CA ARG A 88 7.64 6.65 -4.18
C ARG A 88 7.38 5.38 -4.95
N SER A 89 6.91 4.32 -4.27
CA SER A 89 6.52 3.08 -4.91
C SER A 89 5.38 3.33 -5.89
N ALA A 90 4.33 4.04 -5.48
CA ALA A 90 3.24 4.41 -6.39
C ALA A 90 3.69 5.37 -7.52
N ALA A 91 4.54 6.35 -7.21
CA ALA A 91 5.03 7.30 -8.21
C ALA A 91 6.07 6.71 -9.20
N GLY A 92 6.67 5.56 -8.86
CA GLY A 92 7.82 5.01 -9.59
C GLY A 92 9.06 5.89 -9.45
N GLU A 93 9.49 6.15 -8.21
CA GLU A 93 10.60 7.05 -7.84
C GLU A 93 11.52 6.46 -6.75
N LEU A 94 11.53 5.13 -6.58
CA LEU A 94 12.40 4.45 -5.61
C LEU A 94 13.88 4.55 -6.00
N SER A 95 14.20 4.70 -7.28
CA SER A 95 15.59 4.86 -7.76
C SER A 95 16.24 6.17 -7.32
N GLU A 96 15.47 7.18 -6.90
CA GLU A 96 16.06 8.35 -6.27
C GLU A 96 16.67 8.03 -4.89
N LEU A 97 16.15 7.00 -4.20
CA LEU A 97 16.69 6.54 -2.92
C LEU A 97 17.73 5.43 -3.10
N PHE A 98 17.46 4.47 -3.98
CA PHE A 98 18.25 3.23 -4.11
C PHE A 98 19.10 3.15 -5.39
N GLY A 99 19.07 4.19 -6.22
CA GLY A 99 19.78 4.25 -7.50
C GLY A 99 19.26 3.25 -8.53
N ALA A 100 20.14 2.90 -9.48
CA ALA A 100 19.81 2.08 -10.65
C ALA A 100 19.16 0.71 -10.32
N LYS A 101 19.40 0.17 -9.11
CA LYS A 101 18.81 -1.11 -8.67
C LYS A 101 17.28 -1.07 -8.57
N ALA A 102 16.69 0.09 -8.33
CA ALA A 102 15.24 0.24 -8.23
C ALA A 102 14.57 0.63 -9.56
N LEU A 103 15.33 0.93 -10.63
CA LEU A 103 14.77 1.28 -11.94
C LEU A 103 13.77 0.25 -12.49
N PRO A 104 13.97 -1.08 -12.33
CA PRO A 104 12.97 -2.05 -12.77
C PRO A 104 11.64 -1.93 -12.01
N LEU A 105 11.66 -1.55 -10.73
CA LEU A 105 10.43 -1.31 -9.95
C LEU A 105 9.75 -0.03 -10.43
N ASP A 106 10.53 1.04 -10.56
CA ASP A 106 10.03 2.34 -11.01
C ASP A 106 9.35 2.25 -12.37
N ARG A 107 10.01 1.60 -13.34
CA ARG A 107 9.46 1.43 -14.70
C ARG A 107 8.11 0.72 -14.70
N ARG A 108 7.89 -0.26 -13.81
CA ARG A 108 6.59 -0.96 -13.72
C ARG A 108 5.47 -0.05 -13.25
N MET A 109 5.74 0.89 -12.35
CA MET A 109 4.72 1.83 -11.87
C MET A 109 4.62 3.08 -12.73
N ARG A 110 5.71 3.48 -13.40
CA ARG A 110 5.77 4.70 -14.21
C ARG A 110 4.86 4.67 -15.42
N VAL A 111 4.50 3.50 -15.94
CA VAL A 111 3.53 3.37 -17.05
C VAL A 111 2.18 3.99 -16.70
N HIS A 112 1.81 3.98 -15.42
CA HIS A 112 0.55 4.52 -14.91
C HIS A 112 0.61 6.03 -14.66
N ARG A 113 1.81 6.62 -14.60
CA ARG A 113 2.06 8.06 -14.39
C ARG A 113 1.27 8.63 -13.20
N LEU A 114 1.14 7.85 -12.13
CA LEU A 114 0.19 8.12 -11.03
C LEU A 114 0.39 9.49 -10.38
N ARG A 115 1.64 9.94 -10.18
CA ARG A 115 1.91 11.29 -9.64
C ARG A 115 1.40 12.39 -10.57
N ALA A 116 1.73 12.33 -11.86
CA ALA A 116 1.29 13.33 -12.82
C ALA A 116 -0.24 13.39 -12.92
N HIS A 117 -0.92 12.24 -12.92
CA HIS A 117 -2.38 12.19 -12.91
C HIS A 117 -2.99 12.70 -11.61
N THR A 118 -2.39 12.36 -10.47
CA THR A 118 -2.84 12.85 -9.15
C THR A 118 -2.72 14.36 -9.06
N GLN A 119 -1.59 14.93 -9.49
CA GLN A 119 -1.38 16.38 -9.50
C GLN A 119 -2.39 17.12 -10.39
N GLN A 120 -2.65 16.60 -11.59
CA GLN A 120 -3.62 17.18 -12.52
C GLN A 120 -5.05 17.13 -12.00
N ASN A 121 -5.38 16.13 -11.17
CA ASN A 121 -6.74 15.89 -10.67
C ASN A 121 -6.86 16.06 -9.15
N LEU A 122 -5.93 16.81 -8.54
CA LEU A 122 -5.81 16.88 -7.08
C LEU A 122 -7.09 17.42 -6.42
N GLY A 123 -7.75 18.40 -7.03
CA GLY A 123 -9.04 18.91 -6.52
C GLY A 123 -10.11 17.83 -6.43
N ALA A 124 -10.21 16.98 -7.45
CA ALA A 124 -11.17 15.86 -7.46
C ALA A 124 -10.75 14.74 -6.49
N ALA A 125 -9.45 14.45 -6.40
CA ALA A 125 -8.93 13.42 -5.51
C ALA A 125 -9.12 13.75 -4.02
N LEU A 126 -9.01 15.04 -3.65
CA LEU A 126 -9.14 15.48 -2.25
C LEU A 126 -10.59 15.79 -1.84
N GLY A 127 -11.45 16.17 -2.80
CA GLY A 127 -12.86 16.49 -2.55
C GLY A 127 -13.05 17.53 -1.45
N ASP A 128 -14.01 17.29 -0.57
CA ASP A 128 -14.34 18.10 0.61
C ASP A 128 -13.31 17.96 1.74
N LYS A 129 -12.44 16.95 1.70
CA LYS A 129 -11.40 16.68 2.71
C LYS A 129 -10.09 17.44 2.48
N ARG A 130 -10.03 18.33 1.48
CA ARG A 130 -8.83 19.12 1.17
C ARG A 130 -8.21 19.81 2.39
N GLY A 131 -9.02 20.51 3.20
CA GLY A 131 -8.50 21.24 4.38
C GLY A 131 -7.91 20.31 5.46
N VAL A 132 -8.50 19.13 5.64
CA VAL A 132 -8.01 18.10 6.57
C VAL A 132 -6.68 17.53 6.09
N ILE A 133 -6.54 17.28 4.79
CA ILE A 133 -5.31 16.74 4.19
C ILE A 133 -4.20 17.80 4.16
N GLU A 134 -4.53 19.09 3.95
CA GLU A 134 -3.58 20.20 4.11
C GLU A 134 -3.04 20.27 5.55
N ALA A 135 -3.92 20.18 6.54
CA ALA A 135 -3.51 20.16 7.95
C ALA A 135 -2.65 18.93 8.28
N TYR A 136 -3.02 17.74 7.77
CA TYR A 136 -2.22 16.53 7.89
C TYR A 136 -0.82 16.70 7.28
N ARG A 137 -0.71 17.20 6.04
CA ARG A 137 0.57 17.48 5.37
C ARG A 137 1.43 18.43 6.19
N ASP A 138 0.86 19.51 6.71
CA ASP A 138 1.59 20.48 7.55
C ASP A 138 2.11 19.82 8.82
N GLY A 139 1.28 18.97 9.43
CA GLY A 139 1.66 18.12 10.55
C GLY A 139 2.84 17.21 10.21
N VAL A 140 2.76 16.48 9.10
CA VAL A 140 3.82 15.59 8.63
C VAL A 140 5.15 16.33 8.47
N ASN A 141 5.12 17.49 7.81
CA ASN A 141 6.33 18.29 7.60
C ASN A 141 6.88 18.86 8.92
N ALA A 142 6.02 19.28 9.85
CA ALA A 142 6.43 19.70 11.18
C ALA A 142 7.04 18.54 12.00
N GLY A 143 6.46 17.34 11.92
CA GLY A 143 6.96 16.14 12.61
C GLY A 143 8.33 15.70 12.09
N LEU A 144 8.53 15.74 10.77
CA LEU A 144 9.84 15.48 10.17
C LEU A 144 10.88 16.54 10.60
N ALA A 145 10.50 17.81 10.59
CA ALA A 145 11.40 18.91 10.95
C ALA A 145 11.75 18.95 12.45
N ALA A 146 10.93 18.34 13.31
CA ALA A 146 11.17 18.27 14.74
C ALA A 146 12.28 17.26 15.11
N LEU A 147 12.66 16.36 14.20
CA LEU A 147 13.74 15.40 14.45
C LEU A 147 15.11 16.10 14.41
N PRO A 148 15.92 16.02 15.48
CA PRO A 148 17.26 16.61 15.50
C PRO A 148 18.19 16.07 14.40
N VAL A 149 18.02 14.80 14.07
CA VAL A 149 18.69 14.12 12.97
C VAL A 149 17.63 13.43 12.13
N ARG A 150 17.75 13.52 10.81
CA ARG A 150 16.85 12.81 9.88
C ARG A 150 16.79 11.30 10.20
N PRO A 151 15.68 10.61 9.86
CA PRO A 151 15.53 9.18 10.12
C PRO A 151 16.74 8.38 9.63
N TRP A 152 17.17 7.39 10.42
CA TRP A 152 18.41 6.66 10.17
C TRP A 152 18.55 6.02 8.77
N PRO A 153 17.48 5.55 8.08
CA PRO A 153 17.64 4.99 6.74
C PRO A 153 18.21 6.01 5.75
N TYR A 154 17.87 7.29 5.90
CA TYR A 154 18.45 8.38 5.10
C TYR A 154 19.93 8.64 5.40
N LEU A 155 20.39 8.38 6.64
CA LEU A 155 21.83 8.42 6.95
C LEU A 155 22.57 7.31 6.19
N LEU A 156 22.03 6.09 6.19
CA LEU A 156 22.60 4.95 5.47
C LEU A 156 22.63 5.18 3.95
N LEU A 157 21.51 5.64 3.39
CA LEU A 157 21.36 5.92 1.97
C LEU A 157 22.10 7.20 1.52
N ARG A 158 22.56 8.02 2.49
CA ARG A 158 23.16 9.35 2.24
C ARG A 158 22.22 10.29 1.48
N GLN A 159 20.92 10.15 1.70
CA GLN A 159 19.87 10.93 1.07
C GLN A 159 19.22 11.91 2.04
N GLN A 160 18.55 12.95 1.55
CA GLN A 160 17.70 13.81 2.37
C GLN A 160 16.23 13.44 2.16
N PRO A 161 15.41 13.45 3.23
CA PRO A 161 13.97 13.33 3.07
C PRO A 161 13.43 14.54 2.29
N ARG A 162 12.53 14.29 1.33
CA ARG A 162 11.77 15.36 0.66
C ARG A 162 10.55 15.71 1.51
N PRO A 163 10.16 17.00 1.62
CA PRO A 163 8.90 17.37 2.26
C PRO A 163 7.71 16.58 1.71
N TRP A 164 6.69 16.37 2.53
CA TRP A 164 5.42 15.77 2.15
C TRP A 164 4.55 16.80 1.41
N GLU A 165 4.05 16.41 0.25
CA GLU A 165 3.11 17.20 -0.57
C GLU A 165 1.68 16.64 -0.43
N LEU A 166 0.68 17.32 -1.01
CA LEU A 166 -0.72 16.91 -0.83
C LEU A 166 -1.05 15.62 -1.57
N GLU A 167 -0.51 15.48 -2.77
CA GLU A 167 -0.62 14.29 -3.62
C GLU A 167 -0.01 13.05 -2.99
N ASP A 168 0.94 13.20 -2.07
CA ASP A 168 1.64 12.06 -1.48
C ASP A 168 0.73 11.21 -0.60
N SER A 169 -0.27 11.82 0.03
CA SER A 169 -1.31 11.10 0.74
C SER A 169 -2.13 10.24 -0.23
N VAL A 170 -2.51 10.78 -1.38
CA VAL A 170 -3.22 10.04 -2.44
C VAL A 170 -2.34 8.92 -2.99
N LEU A 171 -1.06 9.21 -3.26
CA LEU A 171 -0.09 8.21 -3.72
C LEU A 171 0.11 7.08 -2.71
N THR A 172 0.02 7.36 -1.41
CA THR A 172 0.09 6.32 -0.37
C THR A 172 -1.13 5.38 -0.43
N GLY A 173 -2.33 5.92 -0.66
CA GLY A 173 -3.52 5.11 -0.94
C GLY A 173 -3.38 4.28 -2.21
N LEU A 174 -2.84 4.87 -3.29
CA LEU A 174 -2.56 4.17 -4.55
C LEU A 174 -1.46 3.11 -4.42
N ALA A 175 -0.48 3.31 -3.54
CA ALA A 175 0.52 2.29 -3.22
C ALA A 175 -0.16 1.07 -2.59
N MET A 176 -1.12 1.30 -1.68
CA MET A 176 -1.88 0.18 -1.12
C MET A 176 -2.80 -0.49 -2.15
N TYR A 177 -3.41 0.28 -3.04
CA TYR A 177 -4.14 -0.31 -4.17
C TYR A 177 -3.24 -1.24 -5.00
N ALA A 178 -2.02 -0.81 -5.32
CA ALA A 178 -1.06 -1.61 -6.07
C ALA A 178 -0.53 -2.84 -5.29
N ASP A 179 -0.42 -2.76 -3.96
CA ASP A 179 0.04 -3.87 -3.10
C ASP A 179 -1.04 -4.94 -2.90
N LEU A 180 -2.32 -4.56 -2.97
CA LEU A 180 -3.48 -5.42 -2.71
C LEU A 180 -4.12 -6.00 -3.97
N GLN A 181 -3.60 -5.67 -5.16
CA GLN A 181 -4.13 -6.10 -6.45
C GLN A 181 -3.00 -6.55 -7.40
N ASP A 182 -3.31 -6.86 -8.65
CA ASP A 182 -2.31 -7.08 -9.71
C ASP A 182 -2.03 -5.77 -10.47
N PRO A 183 -1.05 -4.94 -10.06
CA PRO A 183 -0.78 -3.64 -10.67
C PRO A 183 -0.20 -3.76 -12.09
N THR A 184 0.19 -4.97 -12.49
CA THR A 184 0.77 -5.28 -13.79
C THR A 184 -0.21 -5.93 -14.75
N ASN A 185 -1.43 -6.22 -14.28
CA ASN A 185 -2.47 -6.93 -15.00
C ASN A 185 -2.02 -8.28 -15.60
N THR A 186 -1.06 -8.95 -14.97
CA THR A 186 -0.52 -10.22 -15.43
C THR A 186 -1.57 -11.33 -15.53
N ARG A 187 -2.55 -11.33 -14.62
CA ARG A 187 -3.67 -12.29 -14.65
C ARG A 187 -4.47 -12.15 -15.94
N GLU A 188 -4.89 -10.95 -16.32
CA GLU A 188 -5.68 -10.77 -17.55
C GLU A 188 -4.88 -11.11 -18.80
N LEU A 189 -3.59 -10.77 -18.84
CA LEU A 189 -2.73 -11.19 -19.95
C LEU A 189 -2.64 -12.71 -20.04
N ALA A 190 -2.50 -13.40 -18.90
CA ALA A 190 -2.49 -14.86 -18.86
C ALA A 190 -3.84 -15.45 -19.32
N MET A 191 -4.97 -14.90 -18.85
CA MET A 191 -6.30 -15.33 -19.27
C MET A 191 -6.53 -15.11 -20.76
N ALA A 192 -6.15 -13.96 -21.31
CA ALA A 192 -6.20 -13.69 -22.74
C ALA A 192 -5.35 -14.69 -23.57
N ARG A 193 -4.15 -15.03 -23.08
CA ARG A 193 -3.28 -16.05 -23.71
C ARG A 193 -3.92 -17.44 -23.62
N ILE A 194 -4.44 -17.85 -22.47
CA ILE A 194 -5.13 -19.15 -22.29
C ILE A 194 -6.32 -19.26 -23.23
N ARG A 195 -7.16 -18.21 -23.31
CA ARG A 195 -8.31 -18.14 -24.23
C ARG A 195 -7.93 -18.42 -25.69
N SER A 196 -6.70 -18.09 -26.07
CA SER A 196 -6.21 -18.24 -27.44
C SER A 196 -5.71 -19.65 -27.79
N VAL A 197 -5.59 -20.55 -26.80
CA VAL A 197 -5.04 -21.90 -27.00
C VAL A 197 -5.90 -23.03 -26.47
N VAL A 198 -6.86 -22.76 -25.57
CA VAL A 198 -7.73 -23.79 -25.00
C VAL A 198 -9.11 -23.80 -25.64
N PRO A 199 -9.81 -24.96 -25.66
CA PRO A 199 -11.20 -25.04 -26.12
C PRO A 199 -12.12 -24.10 -25.30
N PRO A 200 -13.17 -23.52 -25.91
CA PRO A 200 -14.07 -22.57 -25.21
C PRO A 200 -14.66 -23.11 -23.91
N ALA A 201 -15.01 -24.40 -23.87
CA ALA A 201 -15.56 -25.04 -22.68
C ALA A 201 -14.53 -25.13 -21.53
N LEU A 202 -13.26 -25.36 -21.85
CA LEU A 202 -12.19 -25.35 -20.86
C LEU A 202 -11.88 -23.93 -20.38
N TYR A 203 -11.89 -22.95 -21.29
CA TYR A 203 -11.73 -21.54 -20.93
C TYR A 203 -12.84 -21.08 -19.99
N ALA A 204 -14.10 -21.38 -20.31
CA ALA A 204 -15.25 -20.98 -19.49
C ALA A 204 -15.14 -21.52 -18.05
N MET A 205 -14.66 -22.75 -17.89
CA MET A 205 -14.40 -23.33 -16.58
C MET A 205 -13.26 -22.61 -15.84
N LEU A 206 -12.15 -22.30 -16.53
CA LEU A 206 -10.98 -21.65 -15.93
C LEU A 206 -11.21 -20.16 -15.60
N ALA A 207 -12.02 -19.47 -16.41
CA ALA A 207 -12.33 -18.06 -16.27
C ALA A 207 -13.48 -17.78 -15.30
N HIS A 208 -14.13 -18.83 -14.77
CA HIS A 208 -15.22 -18.69 -13.82
C HIS A 208 -14.71 -18.10 -12.49
N ASP A 209 -15.28 -16.97 -12.08
CA ASP A 209 -14.76 -16.09 -11.03
C ASP A 209 -15.69 -15.97 -9.82
N GLY A 210 -16.51 -16.99 -9.57
CA GLY A 210 -17.40 -17.02 -8.41
C GLY A 210 -17.83 -18.42 -7.98
N SER A 211 -18.66 -18.49 -6.95
CA SER A 211 -19.16 -19.73 -6.37
C SER A 211 -20.58 -19.58 -5.80
N SER A 212 -21.18 -20.70 -5.40
CA SER A 212 -22.43 -20.68 -4.62
C SER A 212 -22.28 -20.05 -3.23
N TRP A 213 -21.04 -19.86 -2.74
CA TRP A 213 -20.74 -19.27 -1.44
C TRP A 213 -20.59 -17.76 -1.47
N ASP A 214 -20.56 -17.16 -2.66
CA ASP A 214 -20.42 -15.71 -2.79
C ASP A 214 -21.64 -15.01 -2.21
N ALA A 215 -21.40 -13.88 -1.53
CA ALA A 215 -22.45 -12.99 -1.05
C ALA A 215 -22.24 -11.60 -1.68
N PRO A 216 -22.52 -11.42 -2.99
CA PRO A 216 -22.26 -10.17 -3.66
C PRO A 216 -23.14 -9.06 -3.10
N LEU A 217 -22.57 -7.85 -2.95
CA LEU A 217 -23.32 -6.67 -2.50
C LEU A 217 -24.45 -6.30 -3.49
N PHE A 218 -24.27 -6.63 -4.76
CA PHE A 218 -25.22 -6.41 -5.84
C PHE A 218 -25.35 -7.65 -6.72
N GLY A 219 -26.59 -8.04 -7.04
CA GLY A 219 -26.87 -9.19 -7.90
C GLY A 219 -26.96 -10.52 -7.15
N ALA A 220 -27.05 -11.61 -7.91
CA ALA A 220 -27.06 -12.97 -7.38
C ALA A 220 -25.64 -13.56 -7.38
N PRO A 221 -25.33 -14.54 -6.51
CA PRO A 221 -24.09 -15.30 -6.59
C PRO A 221 -23.91 -15.88 -7.99
N ARG A 222 -22.67 -15.89 -8.52
CA ARG A 222 -22.40 -16.37 -9.88
C ARG A 222 -22.56 -17.90 -10.03
N GLY A 223 -22.67 -18.62 -8.92
CA GLY A 223 -22.79 -20.07 -8.88
C GLY A 223 -21.45 -20.76 -9.06
N ASP A 224 -21.42 -22.09 -8.99
CA ASP A 224 -20.19 -22.87 -9.16
C ASP A 224 -19.85 -23.08 -10.63
N ALA A 225 -18.55 -23.23 -10.92
CA ALA A 225 -18.08 -23.57 -12.26
C ALA A 225 -18.67 -24.92 -12.70
N VAL A 226 -19.18 -24.98 -13.94
CA VAL A 226 -19.74 -26.21 -14.51
C VAL A 226 -18.64 -26.99 -15.21
N LEU A 227 -18.45 -28.24 -14.80
CA LEU A 227 -17.54 -29.16 -15.50
C LEU A 227 -18.13 -29.53 -16.87
N PRO A 228 -17.39 -29.34 -17.97
CA PRO A 228 -17.86 -29.77 -19.28
C PRO A 228 -17.91 -31.30 -19.33
N ASP A 229 -18.96 -31.84 -19.96
CA ASP A 229 -19.07 -33.27 -20.17
C ASP A 229 -18.08 -33.77 -21.25
N ALA A 230 -17.91 -35.08 -21.34
CA ALA A 230 -17.00 -35.70 -22.31
C ALA A 230 -17.43 -35.50 -23.77
N ALA A 231 -18.69 -35.14 -24.04
CA ALA A 231 -19.16 -34.80 -25.39
C ALA A 231 -18.71 -33.39 -25.78
N THR A 232 -18.59 -32.49 -24.80
CA THR A 232 -18.17 -31.09 -24.95
C THR A 232 -16.64 -30.95 -24.91
N LEU A 233 -15.96 -31.72 -24.06
CA LEU A 233 -14.50 -31.71 -23.91
C LEU A 233 -13.96 -33.12 -23.60
N ASP A 234 -13.39 -33.80 -24.59
CA ASP A 234 -12.73 -35.12 -24.39
C ASP A 234 -11.20 -34.99 -24.31
N LEU A 235 -10.68 -34.90 -23.10
CA LEU A 235 -9.23 -34.81 -22.88
C LEU A 235 -8.47 -36.12 -23.17
N ARG A 236 -9.17 -37.26 -23.28
CA ARG A 236 -8.51 -38.57 -23.53
C ARG A 236 -8.02 -38.69 -24.97
N ASN A 237 -8.65 -37.97 -25.89
CA ASN A 237 -8.32 -37.92 -27.32
C ASN A 237 -7.70 -36.57 -27.74
N ALA A 238 -7.25 -35.78 -26.76
CA ALA A 238 -6.70 -34.43 -26.93
C ALA A 238 -5.55 -34.33 -27.96
N GLY A 239 -4.76 -35.40 -28.13
CA GLY A 239 -3.70 -35.46 -29.13
C GLY A 239 -4.16 -35.42 -30.60
N THR A 240 -5.47 -35.58 -30.85
CA THR A 240 -6.06 -35.62 -32.21
C THR A 240 -7.21 -34.62 -32.40
N ALA A 241 -7.60 -33.87 -31.36
CA ALA A 241 -8.71 -32.95 -31.42
C ALA A 241 -8.29 -31.58 -32.01
N PRO A 242 -8.99 -31.04 -33.01
CA PRO A 242 -8.69 -29.72 -33.61
C PRO A 242 -8.82 -28.55 -32.61
N ALA A 243 -9.33 -28.79 -31.40
CA ALA A 243 -9.52 -27.77 -30.36
C ALA A 243 -8.25 -27.46 -29.53
N LEU A 244 -7.15 -28.22 -29.73
CA LEU A 244 -5.82 -27.87 -29.20
C LEU A 244 -4.85 -27.43 -30.31
N THR A 245 -5.34 -27.25 -31.54
CA THR A 245 -4.56 -26.59 -32.58
C THR A 245 -4.43 -25.12 -32.18
N PRO A 246 -3.21 -24.59 -31.99
CA PRO A 246 -3.02 -23.19 -31.64
C PRO A 246 -3.76 -22.29 -32.62
N LEU A 247 -4.39 -21.20 -32.15
CA LEU A 247 -4.95 -20.20 -33.04
C LEU A 247 -3.87 -19.74 -34.05
N PRO A 248 -4.26 -19.39 -35.29
CA PRO A 248 -3.31 -18.85 -36.27
C PRO A 248 -2.56 -17.67 -35.65
N ALA A 249 -1.26 -17.52 -35.94
CA ALA A 249 -0.39 -16.52 -35.31
C ALA A 249 -0.90 -15.06 -35.41
N SER A 250 -1.80 -14.78 -36.37
CA SER A 250 -2.49 -13.48 -36.52
C SER A 250 -3.55 -13.20 -35.46
N GLN A 251 -4.00 -14.21 -34.72
CA GLN A 251 -4.98 -14.14 -33.64
C GLN A 251 -4.38 -14.43 -32.25
N ALA A 252 -3.12 -14.88 -32.20
CA ALA A 252 -2.39 -15.04 -30.96
C ALA A 252 -1.93 -13.66 -30.44
N VAL A 253 -2.15 -13.39 -29.15
CA VAL A 253 -1.59 -12.20 -28.50
C VAL A 253 -0.05 -12.32 -28.57
N PRO A 254 0.67 -11.38 -29.21
CA PRO A 254 2.12 -11.49 -29.36
C PRO A 254 2.79 -11.59 -27.99
N LEU A 255 3.72 -12.55 -27.85
CA LEU A 255 4.66 -12.53 -26.74
C LEU A 255 5.55 -11.30 -26.93
N SER A 256 5.57 -10.41 -25.94
CA SER A 256 6.47 -9.25 -25.94
C SER A 256 7.93 -9.74 -26.09
N PRO A 257 8.76 -9.12 -26.95
CA PRO A 257 10.18 -9.42 -27.05
C PRO A 257 10.99 -9.08 -25.78
N ALA A 258 10.36 -8.53 -24.75
CA ALA A 258 11.02 -8.28 -23.47
C ALA A 258 11.43 -9.61 -22.83
N ALA A 259 12.69 -10.00 -23.06
CA ALA A 259 13.36 -11.13 -22.41
C ALA A 259 13.43 -11.04 -20.86
N GLN A 260 12.86 -9.97 -20.28
CA GLN A 260 12.57 -9.77 -18.85
C GLN A 260 11.19 -10.27 -18.40
N GLU A 261 10.33 -10.73 -19.32
CA GLU A 261 9.13 -11.51 -18.99
C GLU A 261 9.45 -12.93 -18.48
N ARG A 262 10.73 -13.32 -18.46
CA ARG A 262 11.16 -14.58 -17.81
C ARG A 262 10.94 -14.58 -16.29
N ASP A 263 10.78 -13.41 -15.67
CA ASP A 263 10.26 -13.27 -14.29
C ASP A 263 8.75 -12.95 -14.25
N VAL A 264 8.13 -12.67 -15.41
CA VAL A 264 6.66 -12.49 -15.58
C VAL A 264 5.97 -13.86 -15.73
N GLY A 265 6.74 -14.93 -15.55
CA GLY A 265 6.29 -16.31 -15.32
C GLY A 265 6.72 -16.85 -13.96
N GLY A 266 7.15 -16.00 -13.02
CA GLY A 266 6.94 -16.31 -11.61
C GLY A 266 5.45 -16.28 -11.37
N SER A 267 4.75 -17.34 -11.78
CA SER A 267 3.33 -17.50 -11.50
C SER A 267 3.11 -17.20 -10.00
N PRO A 268 1.97 -16.65 -9.58
CA PRO A 268 1.53 -16.80 -8.20
C PRO A 268 1.55 -18.27 -7.77
N ALA A 269 1.57 -19.25 -8.70
CA ALA A 269 1.84 -20.66 -8.41
C ALA A 269 3.34 -21.02 -8.21
N ALA A 270 4.28 -20.20 -8.67
CA ALA A 270 5.72 -20.36 -8.41
C ALA A 270 6.15 -19.72 -7.07
N THR A 271 5.37 -18.79 -6.52
CA THR A 271 5.57 -18.21 -5.16
C THR A 271 4.44 -18.51 -4.16
N GLY A 272 3.33 -19.09 -4.59
CA GLY A 272 2.27 -19.64 -3.75
C GLY A 272 1.38 -18.64 -2.98
N SER A 273 1.34 -17.35 -3.32
CA SER A 273 0.53 -16.38 -2.55
C SER A 273 -0.31 -15.48 -3.44
N PHE A 274 -1.61 -15.78 -3.52
CA PHE A 274 -2.61 -14.74 -3.79
C PHE A 274 -2.78 -13.95 -2.48
N PRO A 275 -2.61 -12.62 -2.49
CA PRO A 275 -2.86 -11.81 -1.30
C PRO A 275 -4.30 -12.04 -0.84
N GLY A 276 -4.48 -12.63 0.34
CA GLY A 276 -5.79 -12.92 0.92
C GLY A 276 -5.96 -12.23 2.26
N SER A 277 -7.19 -12.24 2.78
CA SER A 277 -7.50 -11.87 4.16
C SER A 277 -8.75 -12.63 4.58
N ASN A 278 -8.94 -12.84 5.88
CA ASN A 278 -10.22 -13.32 6.40
C ASN A 278 -11.02 -12.16 6.97
N ASN A 279 -12.34 -12.19 6.77
CA ASN A 279 -13.25 -11.29 7.46
C ASN A 279 -14.55 -12.03 7.77
N PHE A 280 -15.01 -11.96 9.01
CA PHE A 280 -16.26 -12.58 9.46
C PHE A 280 -17.15 -11.57 10.16
N ALA A 281 -18.45 -11.64 9.87
CA ALA A 281 -19.47 -10.86 10.56
C ALA A 281 -20.55 -11.80 11.13
N VAL A 282 -20.82 -11.69 12.42
CA VAL A 282 -21.88 -12.42 13.11
C VAL A 282 -22.93 -11.42 13.58
N ALA A 283 -24.16 -11.59 13.10
CA ALA A 283 -25.28 -10.73 13.48
C ALA A 283 -25.64 -10.92 14.97
N GLY A 284 -26.11 -9.86 15.62
CA GLY A 284 -26.49 -9.90 17.04
C GLY A 284 -27.58 -10.92 17.38
N ALA A 285 -28.44 -11.29 16.42
CA ALA A 285 -29.43 -12.36 16.60
C ALA A 285 -28.80 -13.75 16.85
N LEU A 286 -27.51 -13.92 16.52
CA LEU A 286 -26.75 -15.15 16.71
C LEU A 286 -25.81 -15.09 17.93
N THR A 287 -25.85 -14.01 18.73
CA THR A 287 -24.99 -13.83 19.91
C THR A 287 -25.82 -13.77 21.20
N PRO A 288 -25.32 -14.29 22.34
CA PRO A 288 -26.09 -14.32 23.59
C PRO A 288 -26.47 -12.94 24.16
N ASP A 289 -25.70 -11.90 23.81
CA ASP A 289 -25.84 -10.53 24.32
C ASP A 289 -26.42 -9.56 23.30
N GLY A 290 -26.83 -10.04 22.12
CA GLY A 290 -27.43 -9.25 21.07
C GLY A 290 -26.46 -8.35 20.29
N ARG A 291 -25.14 -8.39 20.58
CA ARG A 291 -24.15 -7.55 19.88
C ARG A 291 -23.61 -8.25 18.64
N ALA A 292 -23.42 -7.48 17.56
CA ALA A 292 -22.72 -8.00 16.39
C ALA A 292 -21.22 -8.18 16.68
N ILE A 293 -20.61 -9.19 16.07
CA ILE A 293 -19.17 -9.46 16.15
C ILE A 293 -18.57 -9.32 14.76
N ILE A 294 -17.49 -8.56 14.65
CA ILE A 294 -16.64 -8.46 13.45
C ILE A 294 -15.27 -9.02 13.79
N ALA A 295 -14.74 -9.91 12.96
CA ALA A 295 -13.38 -10.44 13.06
C ALA A 295 -12.63 -10.17 11.76
N ASP A 296 -11.58 -9.35 11.87
CA ASP A 296 -10.76 -8.88 10.75
C ASP A 296 -9.34 -9.46 10.85
N ASP A 297 -8.83 -10.00 9.75
CA ASP A 297 -7.55 -10.70 9.69
C ASP A 297 -6.88 -10.44 8.32
N MET A 298 -6.35 -9.23 8.17
CA MET A 298 -5.64 -8.79 6.97
C MET A 298 -4.27 -9.46 6.83
N HIS A 299 -4.00 -10.17 5.72
CA HIS A 299 -2.68 -10.80 5.50
C HIS A 299 -1.81 -9.96 4.56
N LEU A 300 -0.83 -9.26 5.14
CA LEU A 300 0.20 -8.53 4.39
C LEU A 300 1.60 -9.06 4.73
N GLY A 301 2.55 -8.76 3.84
CA GLY A 301 3.95 -9.14 4.05
C GLY A 301 4.49 -8.66 5.40
N LEU A 302 5.10 -9.57 6.15
CA LEU A 302 5.72 -9.25 7.43
C LEU A 302 6.93 -8.34 7.22
N ARG A 303 6.89 -7.13 7.79
CA ARG A 303 7.97 -6.15 7.73
C ARG A 303 8.12 -5.42 9.07
N ALA A 304 9.32 -4.88 9.29
CA ALA A 304 9.65 -4.08 10.46
C ALA A 304 10.12 -2.68 10.01
N PRO A 305 9.40 -1.61 10.35
CA PRO A 305 8.09 -1.62 11.00
C PRO A 305 6.97 -2.14 10.08
N ASN A 306 5.86 -2.57 10.69
CA ASN A 306 4.68 -3.01 9.95
C ASN A 306 3.91 -1.82 9.36
N ILE A 307 3.01 -2.12 8.42
CA ILE A 307 2.26 -1.15 7.61
C ILE A 307 1.35 -0.29 8.46
N TRP A 308 0.64 -0.96 9.37
CA TRP A 308 -0.48 -0.39 10.08
C TRP A 308 0.00 0.34 11.32
N PHE A 309 -0.62 1.47 11.61
CA PHE A 309 -0.33 2.23 12.81
C PHE A 309 -1.59 2.25 13.68
N ARG A 310 -1.49 1.72 14.90
CA ARG A 310 -2.67 1.57 15.75
C ARG A 310 -2.97 2.90 16.45
N ALA A 311 -4.17 3.43 16.24
CA ALA A 311 -4.57 4.71 16.80
C ALA A 311 -6.04 4.74 17.21
N ARG A 312 -6.34 5.61 18.18
CA ARG A 312 -7.67 6.10 18.53
C ARG A 312 -7.71 7.60 18.30
N LEU A 313 -8.67 8.08 17.51
CA LEU A 313 -8.84 9.47 17.16
C LEU A 313 -10.14 9.97 17.78
N ARG A 314 -10.06 11.01 18.59
CA ARG A 314 -11.19 11.63 19.28
C ARG A 314 -11.24 13.11 18.97
N TYR A 315 -12.35 13.58 18.41
CA TYR A 315 -12.53 15.00 18.10
C TYR A 315 -14.00 15.39 18.08
N ALA A 316 -14.30 16.66 18.33
CA ALA A 316 -15.67 17.15 18.20
C ALA A 316 -16.05 17.26 16.71
N ASP A 317 -17.25 16.78 16.38
CA ASP A 317 -17.84 16.87 15.06
C ASP A 317 -19.36 17.00 15.24
N PRO A 318 -19.95 18.15 14.88
CA PRO A 318 -21.40 18.36 15.01
C PRO A 318 -22.26 17.37 14.22
N THR A 319 -21.69 16.71 13.21
CA THR A 319 -22.38 15.70 12.39
C THR A 319 -22.31 14.30 12.99
N ALA A 320 -21.41 14.07 13.95
CA ALA A 320 -21.27 12.79 14.63
C ALA A 320 -22.31 12.63 15.75
N PRO A 321 -22.69 11.38 16.09
CA PRO A 321 -23.48 11.10 17.28
C PRO A 321 -22.86 11.74 18.53
N GLU A 322 -23.68 12.37 19.37
CA GLU A 322 -23.21 13.07 20.58
C GLU A 322 -22.24 14.24 20.31
N GLY A 323 -22.15 14.71 19.06
CA GLY A 323 -21.27 15.81 18.67
C GLY A 323 -19.78 15.46 18.70
N LYS A 324 -19.44 14.17 18.74
CA LYS A 324 -18.06 13.70 18.90
C LYS A 324 -17.78 12.43 18.09
N VAL A 325 -16.65 12.43 17.40
CA VAL A 325 -16.05 11.22 16.84
C VAL A 325 -15.17 10.56 17.89
N ASP A 326 -15.29 9.25 18.02
CA ASP A 326 -14.44 8.40 18.84
C ASP A 326 -14.19 7.10 18.06
N VAL A 327 -13.10 7.07 17.29
CA VAL A 327 -12.76 5.96 16.39
C VAL A 327 -11.45 5.32 16.80
N ALA A 328 -11.38 3.99 16.83
CA ALA A 328 -10.19 3.24 17.16
C ALA A 328 -9.95 2.11 16.16
N GLY A 329 -8.69 1.91 15.76
CA GLY A 329 -8.33 0.88 14.80
C GLY A 329 -6.92 1.06 14.26
N PHE A 330 -6.76 0.78 12.98
CA PHE A 330 -5.48 0.89 12.27
C PHE A 330 -5.54 2.00 11.22
N THR A 331 -4.62 2.96 11.32
CA THR A 331 -4.36 3.97 10.30
C THR A 331 -3.29 3.49 9.33
N LEU A 332 -3.28 4.05 8.13
CA LEU A 332 -2.16 3.96 7.20
C LEU A 332 -1.31 5.22 7.35
N PRO A 333 -0.05 5.16 7.83
CA PRO A 333 0.85 6.29 7.79
C PRO A 333 0.95 6.87 6.37
N GLY A 334 0.58 8.13 6.21
CA GLY A 334 0.37 8.77 4.91
C GLY A 334 -1.08 9.23 4.69
N LEU A 335 -2.04 8.73 5.46
CA LEU A 335 -3.45 9.11 5.38
C LEU A 335 -4.01 9.53 6.76
N PRO A 336 -4.86 10.57 6.85
CA PRO A 336 -5.50 11.00 8.09
C PRO A 336 -6.77 10.18 8.41
N ALA A 337 -6.71 8.84 8.34
CA ALA A 337 -7.90 8.00 8.50
C ALA A 337 -7.61 6.65 9.18
N VAL A 338 -8.61 6.14 9.92
CA VAL A 338 -8.66 4.75 10.40
C VAL A 338 -9.27 3.89 9.30
N ILE A 339 -8.49 2.97 8.74
CA ILE A 339 -8.89 2.18 7.57
C ILE A 339 -9.76 1.00 7.98
N VAL A 340 -9.40 0.31 9.07
CA VAL A 340 -10.23 -0.73 9.72
C VAL A 340 -10.31 -0.45 11.21
N GLY A 341 -11.45 -0.71 11.83
CA GLY A 341 -11.66 -0.37 13.23
C GLY A 341 -13.12 -0.31 13.64
N SER A 342 -13.38 0.50 14.66
CA SER A 342 -14.72 0.73 15.18
C SER A 342 -14.85 2.13 15.77
N ASN A 343 -16.10 2.62 15.89
CA ASN A 343 -16.39 3.95 16.43
C ASN A 343 -17.40 3.95 17.58
N THR A 344 -17.36 2.92 18.42
CA THR A 344 -18.33 2.63 19.53
C THR A 344 -19.75 2.26 19.10
N ARG A 345 -20.13 2.48 17.83
CA ARG A 345 -21.46 2.15 17.30
C ARG A 345 -21.42 1.12 16.17
N VAL A 346 -20.44 1.22 15.29
CA VAL A 346 -20.19 0.25 14.21
C VAL A 346 -18.73 -0.19 14.22
N ALA A 347 -18.48 -1.38 13.70
CA ALA A 347 -17.16 -1.90 13.39
C ALA A 347 -17.09 -2.26 11.90
N TRP A 348 -15.93 -2.08 11.29
CA TRP A 348 -15.69 -2.38 9.88
C TRP A 348 -14.29 -2.93 9.67
N ALA A 349 -14.17 -3.68 8.60
CA ALA A 349 -13.03 -4.51 8.23
C ALA A 349 -13.02 -4.64 6.71
N PHE A 350 -11.91 -5.05 6.12
CA PHE A 350 -11.86 -5.29 4.68
C PHE A 350 -10.99 -6.51 4.34
N THR A 351 -11.35 -7.17 3.23
CA THR A 351 -10.55 -8.22 2.59
C THR A 351 -10.27 -7.83 1.14
N ASN A 352 -9.30 -8.49 0.50
CA ASN A 352 -9.01 -8.26 -0.90
C ASN A 352 -10.20 -8.69 -1.75
N SER A 353 -10.65 -7.76 -2.61
CA SER A 353 -11.82 -7.95 -3.45
C SER A 353 -11.50 -8.56 -4.82
N TYR A 354 -10.21 -8.67 -5.18
CA TYR A 354 -9.73 -9.12 -6.50
C TYR A 354 -10.47 -8.45 -7.66
N ILE A 355 -10.77 -7.14 -7.52
CA ILE A 355 -11.54 -6.41 -8.52
C ILE A 355 -10.81 -6.40 -9.87
N ASP A 356 -11.55 -6.75 -10.91
CA ASP A 356 -11.10 -6.55 -12.28
C ASP A 356 -11.17 -5.06 -12.61
N THR A 357 -10.02 -4.47 -12.91
CA THR A 357 -9.84 -3.02 -13.07
C THR A 357 -9.08 -2.63 -14.33
N ALA A 358 -8.65 -3.61 -15.13
CA ALA A 358 -7.87 -3.35 -16.33
C ALA A 358 -8.04 -4.47 -17.36
N ASP A 359 -8.23 -4.09 -18.62
CA ASP A 359 -8.33 -5.01 -19.74
C ASP A 359 -7.16 -4.85 -20.72
N TYR A 360 -6.85 -5.93 -21.44
CA TYR A 360 -6.01 -5.84 -22.64
C TYR A 360 -6.86 -5.68 -23.89
N THR A 361 -6.49 -4.73 -24.73
CA THR A 361 -7.08 -4.56 -26.06
C THR A 361 -6.01 -4.53 -27.13
N THR A 362 -6.30 -5.11 -28.29
CA THR A 362 -5.42 -5.03 -29.47
C THR A 362 -5.61 -3.69 -30.15
N LEU A 363 -4.52 -2.95 -30.32
CA LEU A 363 -4.52 -1.69 -31.07
C LEU A 363 -3.95 -1.91 -32.47
N PRO A 364 -4.54 -1.29 -33.53
CA PRO A 364 -3.90 -1.22 -34.84
C PRO A 364 -2.46 -0.67 -34.75
N ALA A 365 -1.55 -1.20 -35.57
CA ALA A 365 -0.14 -0.79 -35.55
C ALA A 365 0.08 0.72 -35.81
N ASN A 366 -0.88 1.37 -36.47
CA ASN A 366 -0.87 2.81 -36.78
C ASN A 366 -1.68 3.65 -35.78
N THR A 367 -2.12 3.08 -34.65
CA THR A 367 -2.80 3.86 -33.61
C THR A 367 -1.90 5.01 -33.14
N PRO A 368 -2.35 6.27 -33.20
CA PRO A 368 -1.57 7.40 -32.72
C PRO A 368 -1.22 7.22 -31.24
N LEU A 369 0.08 7.27 -30.93
CA LEU A 369 0.56 7.17 -29.55
C LEU A 369 0.82 8.57 -28.99
N ARG A 370 0.46 8.75 -27.71
CA ARG A 370 0.89 9.91 -26.94
C ARG A 370 2.09 9.50 -26.09
N SER A 371 3.24 10.09 -26.39
CA SER A 371 4.47 9.85 -25.62
C SER A 371 4.61 10.90 -24.52
N TYR A 372 5.05 10.44 -23.35
CA TYR A 372 5.40 11.29 -22.22
C TYR A 372 6.86 11.02 -21.85
N ASN A 373 7.66 12.08 -21.81
CA ASN A 373 9.04 12.00 -21.37
C ASN A 373 9.10 12.39 -19.90
N GLU A 374 9.57 11.47 -19.05
CA GLU A 374 9.70 11.70 -17.62
C GLU A 374 11.15 11.45 -17.19
N ALA A 375 11.66 12.34 -16.33
CA ALA A 375 13.00 12.23 -15.75
C ALA A 375 12.89 11.77 -14.29
N ILE A 376 13.88 10.99 -13.85
CA ILE A 376 14.07 10.53 -12.46
C ILE A 376 15.51 10.83 -12.07
#